data_AF-A0A3D2CKC3-F1
#
_entry.id   AF-A0A3D2CKC3-F1
#
_cell.length_a   1.000
_cell.length_b   1.000
_cell.length_c   1.000
_cell.angle_alpha   90.00
_cell.angle_beta   90.00
_cell.angle_gamma   90.00
#
_symmetry.space_group_name_H-M   'P 1'
#
loop_
_entity.id
_entity.type
_entity.pdbx_description
1 polymer ?
#
loop_
_entity_poly.entity_id
_entity_poly.type
_entity_poly.pdbx_seq_one_letter_code
_entity_poly.pdbx_strand_id
1 'polypeptide(L)'
;LREYRVRGIHTTIPFFRAILRDPDFLAGDYSTAYLDADRMERLCRDMGDPDPTSAALAALVHTYERDLAQQARPDQTGRDSNRWKWSYR
;
A
#
# COMPACT_ATOMS: atom_id res chain seq x y z
N LEU A 1 6.74 -12.93 16.24
CA LEU A 1 6.86 -12.46 14.83
C LEU A 1 6.03 -11.20 14.51
N ARG A 2 5.09 -10.77 15.36
CA ARG A 2 4.27 -9.57 15.07
C ARG A 2 5.03 -8.26 15.26
N GLU A 3 6.05 -8.21 16.14
CA GLU A 3 6.83 -6.98 16.35
C GLU A 3 7.93 -6.74 15.30
N TYR A 4 8.28 -7.74 14.48
CA TYR A 4 9.34 -7.58 13.48
C TYR A 4 8.87 -6.68 12.33
N ARG A 5 9.58 -5.57 12.12
CA ARG A 5 9.32 -4.61 11.04
C ARG A 5 10.51 -4.60 10.08
N VAL A 6 10.32 -5.19 8.91
CA VAL A 6 11.28 -5.14 7.79
C VAL A 6 10.60 -4.48 6.60
N ARG A 7 11.29 -3.57 5.92
CA ARG A 7 10.75 -2.80 4.78
C ARG A 7 11.74 -2.84 3.61
N GLY A 8 11.21 -2.77 2.39
CA GLY A 8 12.02 -2.65 1.17
C GLY A 8 12.61 -3.95 0.64
N ILE A 9 12.45 -5.08 1.32
CA ILE A 9 12.89 -6.40 0.88
C ILE A 9 11.86 -7.47 1.19
N HIS A 10 11.86 -8.55 0.41
CA HIS A 10 11.12 -9.76 0.75
C HIS A 10 11.80 -10.48 1.93
N THR A 11 10.98 -11.05 2.81
CA THR A 11 11.46 -11.83 3.96
C THR A 11 10.66 -13.10 4.10
N THR A 12 11.18 -14.06 4.86
CA THR A 12 10.47 -15.30 5.21
C THR A 12 9.48 -15.12 6.37
N ILE A 13 9.31 -13.90 6.90
CA ILE A 13 8.40 -13.61 8.02
C ILE A 13 6.95 -14.02 7.69
N PRO A 14 6.38 -13.71 6.51
CA PRO A 14 5.02 -14.14 6.18
C PRO A 14 4.88 -15.67 6.17
N PHE A 15 5.86 -16.38 5.63
CA PHE A 15 5.90 -17.84 5.60
C PHE A 15 5.89 -18.44 7.01
N PHE A 16 6.77 -17.97 7.89
CA PHE A 16 6.79 -18.46 9.27
C PHE A 16 5.52 -18.07 10.05
N ARG A 17 4.87 -16.95 9.71
CA ARG A 17 3.56 -16.62 10.29
C ARG A 17 2.46 -17.57 9.84
N ALA A 18 2.53 -18.09 8.61
CA ALA A 18 1.63 -19.13 8.13
C ALA A 18 1.87 -20.46 8.86
N ILE A 19 3.14 -20.88 9.02
CA ILE A 19 3.49 -22.08 9.82
C ILE A 19 2.95 -21.98 11.25
N LEU A 20 3.11 -20.84 11.92
CA LEU A 20 2.62 -20.65 13.30
C LEU A 20 1.09 -20.68 13.44
N ARG A 21 0.35 -20.71 12.33
CA ARG A 21 -1.11 -20.87 12.29
C ARG A 21 -1.53 -22.26 11.82
N ASP A 22 -0.60 -23.08 11.34
CA ASP A 22 -0.88 -24.41 10.84
C ASP A 22 -1.28 -25.35 12.00
N PRO A 23 -2.42 -26.06 11.90
CA PRO A 23 -2.90 -26.93 12.97
C PRO A 23 -1.93 -28.05 13.35
N ASP A 24 -1.26 -28.67 12.36
CA ASP A 24 -0.36 -29.80 12.58
C ASP A 24 0.92 -29.30 13.30
N PHE A 25 1.40 -28.12 12.92
CA PHE A 25 2.50 -27.46 13.63
C PHE A 25 2.16 -27.13 15.08
N LEU A 26 0.95 -26.61 15.34
CA LEU A 26 0.48 -26.29 16.70
C LEU A 26 0.28 -27.55 17.55
N ALA A 27 -0.16 -28.65 16.94
CA ALA A 27 -0.32 -29.94 17.60
C ALA A 27 1.01 -30.65 17.89
N GLY A 28 2.12 -30.18 17.28
CA GLY A 28 3.40 -30.88 17.35
C GLY A 28 3.47 -32.12 16.46
N ASP A 29 2.50 -32.31 15.56
CA ASP A 29 2.44 -33.45 14.65
C ASP A 29 3.23 -33.17 13.37
N TYR A 30 4.56 -33.14 13.52
CA TYR A 30 5.45 -32.87 12.41
C TYR A 30 6.79 -33.63 12.53
N SER A 31 7.38 -33.93 11.38
CA SER A 31 8.70 -34.57 11.26
C SER A 31 9.65 -33.70 10.44
N THR A 32 10.84 -34.22 10.14
CA THR A 32 11.78 -33.57 9.20
C THR A 32 11.21 -33.44 7.79
N ALA A 33 10.19 -34.22 7.44
CA ALA A 33 9.49 -34.16 6.15
C ALA A 33 8.26 -33.22 6.15
N TYR A 34 8.07 -32.43 7.21
CA TYR A 34 6.90 -31.56 7.37
C TYR A 34 6.65 -30.60 6.18
N LEU A 35 7.72 -30.05 5.59
CA LEU A 35 7.64 -29.12 4.47
C LEU A 35 7.77 -29.83 3.12
N ASP A 36 6.75 -30.61 2.75
CA ASP A 36 6.61 -31.12 1.38
C ASP A 36 6.21 -30.00 0.39
N ALA A 37 6.28 -30.31 -0.91
CA ALA A 37 6.00 -29.34 -1.97
C ALA A 37 4.57 -28.79 -1.90
N ASP A 38 3.59 -29.67 -1.63
CA ASP A 38 2.18 -29.30 -1.60
C ASP A 38 1.88 -28.39 -0.40
N ARG A 39 2.45 -28.68 0.78
CA ARG A 39 2.29 -27.86 1.99
C ARG A 39 3.01 -26.53 1.81
N MET A 40 4.20 -26.53 1.23
CA MET A 40 4.91 -25.28 0.90
C MET A 40 4.05 -24.38 0.02
N GLU A 41 3.43 -24.93 -1.03
CA GLU A 41 2.56 -24.16 -1.93
C GLU A 41 1.31 -23.62 -1.21
N ARG A 42 0.66 -24.45 -0.38
CA ARG A 42 -0.49 -24.01 0.44
C ARG A 42 -0.12 -22.88 1.40
N LEU A 43 0.99 -23.01 2.13
CA LEU A 43 1.46 -22.00 3.10
C LEU A 43 1.91 -20.71 2.41
N CYS A 44 2.48 -20.81 1.21
CA CYS A 44 2.88 -19.65 0.42
C CYS A 44 1.68 -18.85 -0.11
N ARG A 45 0.57 -19.52 -0.45
CA ARG A 45 -0.66 -18.85 -0.90
C ARG A 45 -1.25 -17.93 0.17
N ASP A 46 -1.08 -18.30 1.43
CA ASP A 46 -1.63 -17.57 2.58
C ASP A 46 -0.76 -16.37 3.01
N MET A 47 0.37 -16.13 2.32
CA MET A 47 1.30 -15.03 2.64
C MET A 47 0.78 -13.63 2.27
N GLY A 48 -0.29 -13.54 1.47
CA GLY A 48 -1.01 -12.31 1.13
C GLY A 48 -0.21 -11.31 0.30
N ASP A 49 -0.90 -10.57 -0.58
CA ASP A 49 -0.32 -9.42 -1.27
C ASP A 49 -0.12 -8.24 -0.30
N PRO A 50 0.88 -7.37 -0.53
CA PRO A 50 1.01 -6.14 0.22
C PRO A 50 -0.29 -5.33 0.13
N ASP A 51 -0.76 -4.83 1.28
CA ASP A 51 -2.02 -4.12 1.39
C ASP A 51 -2.08 -2.91 0.43
N PRO A 52 -2.89 -2.97 -0.65
CA PRO A 52 -2.98 -1.88 -1.61
C PRO A 52 -3.72 -0.66 -1.02
N THR A 53 -4.38 -0.83 0.12
CA THR A 53 -5.20 0.22 0.76
C THR A 53 -4.36 1.44 1.09
N SER A 54 -3.10 1.30 1.51
CA SER A 54 -2.26 2.47 1.79
C SER A 54 -1.97 3.30 0.55
N ALA A 55 -1.75 2.66 -0.60
CA ALA A 55 -1.51 3.35 -1.86
C ALA A 55 -2.81 4.00 -2.38
N ALA A 56 -3.93 3.29 -2.28
CA ALA A 56 -5.25 3.81 -2.67
C ALA A 56 -5.66 5.02 -1.80
N LEU A 57 -5.46 4.94 -0.48
CA LEU A 57 -5.72 6.07 0.43
C LEU A 57 -4.81 7.27 0.12
N ALA A 58 -3.52 7.04 -0.12
CA ALA A 58 -2.60 8.11 -0.50
C ALA A 58 -3.03 8.80 -1.80
N ALA A 59 -3.47 8.02 -2.80
CA ALA A 59 -4.00 8.56 -4.05
C ALA A 59 -5.28 9.39 -3.84
N LEU A 60 -6.21 8.91 -3.02
CA LEU A 60 -7.44 9.63 -2.68
C LEU A 60 -7.17 10.95 -1.95
N VAL A 61 -6.29 10.93 -0.94
CA VAL A 61 -5.87 12.15 -0.23
C VAL A 61 -5.24 13.14 -1.21
N HIS A 62 -4.35 12.67 -2.09
CA HIS A 62 -3.71 13.53 -3.08
C HIS A 62 -4.72 14.18 -4.03
N THR A 63 -5.74 13.44 -4.48
CA THR A 63 -6.80 14.03 -5.33
C THR A 63 -7.61 15.09 -4.58
N TYR A 64 -7.95 14.82 -3.33
CA TYR A 64 -8.74 15.75 -2.51
C TYR A 64 -7.98 17.06 -2.23
N GLU A 65 -6.70 16.98 -1.88
CA GLU A 65 -5.86 18.16 -1.66
C GLU A 65 -5.70 19.01 -2.92
N ARG A 66 -5.63 18.37 -4.09
CA ARG A 66 -5.51 19.04 -5.38
C ARG A 66 -6.78 19.84 -5.73
N ASP A 67 -7.95 19.27 -5.48
CA ASP A 67 -9.25 19.91 -5.75
C ASP A 67 -9.46 21.14 -4.86
N LEU A 68 -9.12 21.04 -3.57
CA LEU A 68 -9.15 22.18 -2.64
C LEU A 68 -8.24 23.32 -3.11
N ALA A 69 -7.03 22.99 -3.58
CA ALA A 69 -6.10 24.00 -4.08
C ALA A 69 -6.59 24.68 -5.37
N GLN A 70 -7.34 23.97 -6.23
CA GLN A 70 -7.95 24.54 -7.42
C GLN A 70 -9.12 25.47 -7.07
N GLN A 71 -9.94 25.12 -6.08
CA GLN A 71 -11.05 25.96 -5.61
C GLN A 71 -10.57 27.22 -4.88
N ALA A 72 -9.48 27.12 -4.12
CA ALA A 72 -8.87 28.25 -3.43
C ALA A 72 -8.11 29.20 -4.37
N ARG A 73 -7.89 28.80 -5.63
CA ARG A 73 -7.26 29.66 -6.63
C ARG A 73 -8.27 30.74 -7.03
N PRO A 74 -7.99 32.03 -6.75
CA PRO A 74 -8.94 33.09 -7.07
C PRO A 74 -9.21 33.12 -8.57
N ASP A 75 -10.46 33.41 -8.92
CA ASP A 75 -10.95 33.52 -10.28
C ASP A 75 -10.14 34.59 -11.04
N GLN A 76 -9.14 34.15 -11.82
CA GLN A 76 -8.35 35.03 -12.69
C GLN A 76 -9.17 35.49 -13.91
N THR A 77 -10.40 35.01 -14.04
CA THR A 77 -11.34 35.24 -15.15
C THR A 77 -11.78 36.71 -15.27
N GLY A 78 -11.51 37.55 -14.25
CA GLY A 78 -11.73 39.00 -14.31
C GLY A 78 -10.49 39.87 -14.59
N ARG A 79 -9.26 39.32 -14.61
CA ARG A 79 -8.02 40.13 -14.62
C ARG A 79 -7.28 40.19 -15.96
N ASP A 80 -7.68 39.41 -16.96
CA ASP A 80 -7.00 39.34 -18.26
C ASP A 80 -7.67 40.07 -19.42
N SER A 81 -8.88 40.61 -19.25
CA SER A 81 -9.55 41.29 -20.38
C SER A 81 -8.99 42.67 -20.74
N ASN A 82 -8.11 43.28 -19.93
CA ASN A 82 -7.68 44.67 -20.15
C ASN A 82 -6.21 45.00 -19.82
N ARG A 83 -5.29 44.03 -19.72
CA ARG A 83 -3.87 44.35 -19.39
C ARG A 83 -3.09 45.04 -20.52
N TRP A 84 -3.51 44.87 -21.77
CA TRP A 84 -2.84 45.45 -22.94
C TRP A 84 -3.34 46.84 -23.33
N LYS A 85 -4.46 47.32 -22.73
CA LYS A 85 -5.03 48.65 -23.03
C LYS A 85 -4.35 49.82 -22.31
N TRP A 86 -3.43 49.56 -21.39
CA TRP A 86 -2.78 50.59 -20.57
C TRP A 86 -1.38 51.01 -21.06
N SER A 87 -0.88 50.48 -22.17
CA SER A 87 0.47 50.79 -22.69
C SER A 87 0.52 51.91 -23.73
N TYR A 88 -0.56 52.66 -23.95
CA TYR A 88 -0.59 53.78 -24.90
C TYR A 88 -1.36 54.97 -24.32
N ARG A 89 -0.68 55.82 -23.56
CA ARG A 89 -1.03 57.22 -23.31
C ARG A 89 0.22 58.03 -23.05
#